data_AF-A0A5E7G5A1-F1
#
_entry.id   AF-A0A5E7G5A1-F1
#
_cell.length_a   1.000
_cell.length_b   1.000
_cell.length_c   1.000
_cell.angle_alpha   90.00
_cell.angle_beta   90.00
_cell.angle_gamma   90.00
#
_symmetry.space_group_name_H-M   'P 1'
#
loop_
_entity.id
_entity.type
_entity.pdbx_description
1 polymer ?
#
loop_
_entity_poly.entity_id
_entity_poly.type
_entity_poly.pdbx_seq_one_letter_code
_entity_poly.pdbx_strand_id
1 'polypeptide(L)'
;MPKTIHVLAFANVQLLDVTGPLQVFASANDIARQKGLPAPYAPSVIASGGGAVMSSAGLALLAEPLPESGSDTLIIAGGWGVYAASEDQALVAWVREHAADCRRVSSVCTGAFLLAASGWLDGRRVVTHWTRCEQ
;
A
#
# COMPACT_ATOMS: atom_id res chain seq x y z
N MET A 1 -9.35 -9.65 17.19
CA MET A 1 -8.21 -9.94 16.29
C MET A 1 -7.63 -8.62 15.82
N PRO A 2 -6.30 -8.53 15.59
CA PRO A 2 -5.69 -7.31 15.06
C PRO A 2 -6.26 -6.96 13.69
N LYS A 3 -6.31 -5.68 13.36
CA LYS A 3 -6.74 -5.17 12.06
C LYS A 3 -5.62 -5.38 11.04
N THR A 4 -5.91 -6.12 9.96
CA THR A 4 -4.96 -6.36 8.87
C THR A 4 -4.71 -5.08 8.08
N ILE A 5 -3.44 -4.73 7.91
CA ILE A 5 -3.00 -3.56 7.15
C ILE A 5 -2.07 -4.04 6.04
N HIS A 6 -2.47 -3.86 4.79
CA HIS A 6 -1.62 -4.17 3.65
C HIS A 6 -1.00 -2.91 3.05
N VAL A 7 0.31 -2.92 2.87
CA VAL A 7 1.04 -1.91 2.11
C VAL A 7 1.50 -2.54 0.80
N LEU A 8 0.88 -2.12 -0.31
CA LEU A 8 1.17 -2.63 -1.64
C LEU A 8 2.45 -2.00 -2.18
N ALA A 9 3.42 -2.85 -2.50
CA ALA A 9 4.69 -2.52 -3.11
C ALA A 9 4.83 -3.14 -4.51
N PHE A 10 5.72 -2.58 -5.31
CA PHE A 10 6.05 -3.01 -6.67
C PHE A 10 7.52 -2.67 -6.99
N ALA A 11 8.08 -3.21 -8.08
CA ALA A 11 9.46 -2.91 -8.46
C ALA A 11 9.67 -1.39 -8.62
N ASN A 12 10.79 -0.84 -8.12
CA ASN A 12 11.06 0.60 -8.08
C ASN A 12 10.05 1.43 -7.23
N VAL A 13 9.43 0.81 -6.22
CA VAL A 13 8.69 1.52 -5.17
C VAL A 13 9.61 2.46 -4.39
N GLN A 14 9.07 3.57 -3.91
CA GLN A 14 9.79 4.46 -3.01
C GLN A 14 9.80 3.87 -1.59
N LEU A 15 10.99 3.59 -1.06
CA LEU A 15 11.16 2.85 0.19
C LEU A 15 10.37 3.46 1.36
N LEU A 16 10.44 4.77 1.54
CA LEU A 16 9.78 5.47 2.66
C LEU A 16 8.25 5.46 2.57
N ASP A 17 7.70 5.37 1.37
CA ASP A 17 6.25 5.27 1.16
C ASP A 17 5.71 3.93 1.67
N VAL A 18 6.58 2.90 1.70
CA VAL A 18 6.26 1.60 2.29
C VAL A 18 6.54 1.61 3.80
N THR A 19 7.77 1.94 4.18
CA THR A 19 8.24 1.76 5.57
C THR A 19 7.67 2.79 6.54
N GLY A 20 7.32 3.99 6.08
CA GLY A 20 6.68 5.03 6.90
C GLY A 20 5.37 4.55 7.51
N PRO A 21 4.35 4.18 6.69
CA PRO A 21 3.09 3.63 7.19
C PRO A 21 3.29 2.40 8.09
N LEU A 22 4.13 1.44 7.69
CA LEU A 22 4.42 0.25 8.49
C LEU A 22 4.92 0.62 9.89
N GLN A 23 5.88 1.54 9.98
CA GLN A 23 6.44 1.98 11.26
C GLN A 23 5.41 2.66 12.14
N VAL A 24 4.48 3.44 11.57
CA VAL A 24 3.39 4.07 12.33
C VAL A 24 2.50 3.01 13.00
N PHE A 25 2.09 1.97 12.26
CA PHE A 25 1.28 0.89 12.83
C PHE A 25 2.06 0.05 13.85
N ALA A 26 3.35 -0.20 13.61
CA ALA A 26 4.23 -0.88 14.56
C ALA A 26 4.35 -0.08 15.87
N SER A 27 4.59 1.23 15.80
CA SER A 27 4.66 2.11 16.98
C SER A 27 3.32 2.18 17.72
N ALA A 28 2.18 2.16 17.03
CA ALA A 28 0.88 2.06 17.68
C ALA A 28 0.69 0.73 18.44
N ASN A 29 1.23 -0.37 17.89
CA ASN A 29 1.26 -1.65 18.59
C ASN A 29 2.16 -1.62 19.83
N ASP A 30 3.33 -0.97 19.76
CA ASP A 30 4.22 -0.81 20.91
C ASP A 30 3.55 -0.03 22.04
N ILE A 31 2.85 1.07 21.71
CA ILE A 31 2.10 1.87 22.68
C ILE A 31 0.99 1.04 23.33
N ALA A 32 0.26 0.22 22.56
CA ALA A 32 -0.76 -0.66 23.12
C ALA A 32 -0.15 -1.69 24.09
N ARG A 33 0.97 -2.29 23.69
CA ARG A 33 1.70 -3.26 24.51
C ARG A 33 2.20 -2.66 25.82
N GLN A 34 2.74 -1.44 25.78
CA GLN A 34 3.19 -0.71 26.98
C GLN A 34 2.03 -0.45 27.97
N LYS A 35 0.79 -0.37 27.48
CA LYS A 35 -0.42 -0.23 28.29
C LYS A 35 -1.05 -1.56 28.71
N GLY A 36 -0.40 -2.69 28.42
CA GLY A 36 -0.95 -4.03 28.71
C GLY A 36 -2.15 -4.41 27.82
N LEU A 37 -2.32 -3.75 26.68
CA LEU A 37 -3.40 -4.01 25.73
C LEU A 37 -2.91 -4.93 24.59
N PRO A 38 -3.81 -5.70 23.96
CA PRO A 38 -3.47 -6.49 22.77
C PRO A 38 -3.08 -5.58 21.60
N ALA A 39 -2.22 -6.09 20.71
CA ALA A 39 -1.80 -5.38 19.51
C ALA A 39 -3.01 -5.09 18.59
N PRO A 40 -3.30 -3.82 18.25
CA PRO A 40 -4.44 -3.46 17.44
C PRO A 40 -4.26 -3.72 15.93
N TYR A 41 -3.03 -3.82 15.42
CA TYR A 41 -2.75 -3.88 13.98
C TYR A 41 -1.82 -5.04 13.60
N ALA A 42 -2.01 -5.59 12.40
CA ALA A 42 -1.12 -6.56 11.76
C ALA A 42 -0.71 -6.01 10.38
N PRO A 43 0.38 -5.21 10.31
CA PRO A 43 0.87 -4.66 9.06
C PRO A 43 1.78 -5.64 8.29
N SER A 44 1.59 -5.77 6.98
CA SER A 44 2.49 -6.49 6.08
C SER A 44 2.69 -5.76 4.74
N VAL A 45 3.80 -6.08 4.08
CA VAL A 45 4.07 -5.64 2.70
C VAL A 45 3.54 -6.72 1.77
N ILE A 46 2.77 -6.33 0.76
CA ILE A 46 2.27 -7.25 -0.27
C ILE A 46 2.76 -6.80 -1.65
N ALA A 47 2.92 -7.76 -2.56
CA ALA A 47 3.29 -7.50 -3.95
C ALA A 47 2.77 -8.59 -4.88
N SER A 48 2.66 -8.28 -6.17
CA SER A 48 2.33 -9.27 -7.21
C SER A 48 3.36 -10.41 -7.20
N GLY A 49 2.89 -11.65 -6.99
CA GLY A 49 3.72 -12.85 -6.85
C GLY A 49 4.47 -12.99 -5.51
N GLY A 50 4.48 -11.96 -4.65
CA GLY A 50 5.27 -11.94 -3.41
C GLY A 50 6.78 -11.94 -3.64
N GLY A 51 7.55 -12.21 -2.58
CA GLY A 51 9.00 -12.31 -2.63
C GLY A 51 9.72 -10.96 -2.52
N ALA A 52 10.96 -10.90 -3.03
CA ALA A 52 11.80 -9.72 -2.90
C ALA A 52 11.41 -8.62 -3.91
N VAL A 53 11.07 -7.44 -3.42
CA VAL A 53 10.75 -6.25 -4.20
C VAL A 53 11.87 -5.24 -4.06
N MET A 54 12.58 -4.95 -5.16
CA MET A 54 13.65 -3.94 -5.15
C MET A 54 13.05 -2.53 -5.17
N SER A 55 13.36 -1.74 -4.14
CA SER A 55 12.99 -0.31 -4.08
C SER A 55 13.92 0.55 -4.95
N SER A 56 13.48 1.76 -5.28
CA SER A 56 14.31 2.74 -6.00
C SER A 56 15.56 3.20 -5.22
N ALA A 57 15.63 2.88 -3.92
CA ALA A 57 16.76 3.16 -3.05
C ALA A 57 17.81 2.04 -3.02
N GLY A 58 17.63 0.96 -3.80
CA GLY A 58 18.55 -0.18 -3.84
C GLY A 58 18.39 -1.16 -2.66
N LEU A 59 17.38 -0.98 -1.80
CA LEU A 59 17.03 -1.92 -0.74
C LEU A 59 15.89 -2.83 -1.21
N ALA A 60 16.03 -4.14 -1.00
CA ALA A 60 14.96 -5.10 -1.23
C ALA A 60 14.04 -5.21 -0.01
N LEU A 61 12.73 -5.17 -0.24
CA LEU A 61 11.69 -5.46 0.74
C LEU A 61 11.18 -6.89 0.51
N LEU A 62 10.97 -7.66 1.59
CA LEU A 62 10.29 -8.95 1.47
C LEU A 62 8.78 -8.72 1.55
N ALA A 63 8.06 -9.15 0.52
CA ALA A 63 6.63 -9.02 0.40
C ALA A 63 5.92 -10.38 0.42
N GLU A 64 4.74 -10.40 1.02
CA GLU A 64 3.77 -11.48 0.88
C GLU A 64 3.08 -11.40 -0.49
N PRO A 65 2.57 -12.53 -1.03
CA PRO A 65 1.74 -12.48 -2.23
C PRO A 65 0.45 -11.70 -2.00
N LEU A 66 -0.16 -11.23 -3.08
CA LEU A 66 -1.45 -10.54 -3.03
C LEU A 66 -2.53 -11.45 -2.40
N PRO A 67 -3.19 -11.01 -1.31
CA PRO A 67 -4.20 -11.82 -0.65
C PRO A 67 -5.53 -11.83 -1.40
N GLU A 68 -6.26 -12.95 -1.27
CA GLU A 68 -7.60 -13.13 -1.86
C GLU A 68 -8.71 -12.43 -1.07
N SER A 69 -8.56 -12.32 0.26
CA SER A 69 -9.56 -11.72 1.14
C SER A 69 -9.22 -10.27 1.48
N GLY A 70 -10.24 -9.42 1.61
CA GLY A 70 -10.09 -8.01 1.98
C GLY A 70 -9.40 -7.77 3.32
N SER A 71 -8.98 -6.52 3.55
CA SER A 71 -8.26 -6.10 4.76
C SER A 71 -8.94 -4.94 5.48
N ASP A 72 -8.51 -4.59 6.70
CA ASP A 72 -9.02 -3.36 7.33
C ASP A 72 -8.54 -2.12 6.57
N THR A 73 -7.31 -2.16 6.06
CA THR A 73 -6.70 -1.02 5.35
C THR A 73 -5.77 -1.48 4.24
N LEU A 74 -6.00 -0.96 3.03
CA LEU A 74 -5.06 -1.02 1.92
C LEU A 74 -4.36 0.34 1.76
N ILE A 75 -3.03 0.31 1.66
CA ILE A 75 -2.20 1.49 1.37
C ILE A 75 -1.38 1.19 0.11
N ILE A 76 -1.53 2.00 -0.94
CA ILE A 76 -0.72 1.91 -2.14
C ILE A 76 0.49 2.84 -2.01
N ALA A 77 1.70 2.27 -2.00
CA ALA A 77 2.93 3.05 -1.98
C ALA A 77 3.19 3.73 -3.34
N GLY A 78 3.95 4.82 -3.34
CA GLY A 78 4.38 5.51 -4.55
C GLY A 78 5.76 5.08 -5.02
N GLY A 79 6.38 5.95 -5.82
CA GLY A 79 7.66 5.71 -6.49
C GLY A 79 7.51 5.59 -8.00
N TRP A 80 8.65 5.46 -8.68
CA TRP A 80 8.73 5.42 -10.14
C TRP A 80 8.10 4.18 -10.75
N GLY A 81 8.09 3.07 -10.01
CA GLY A 81 7.44 1.84 -10.43
C GLY A 81 5.94 1.93 -10.67
N VAL A 82 5.29 2.99 -10.15
CA VAL A 82 3.83 3.08 -10.19
C VAL A 82 3.27 3.17 -11.61
N TYR A 83 4.02 3.73 -12.56
CA TYR A 83 3.56 3.85 -13.95
C TYR A 83 3.43 2.46 -14.58
N ALA A 84 4.47 1.64 -14.49
CA ALA A 84 4.42 0.24 -14.96
C ALA A 84 3.37 -0.57 -14.19
N ALA A 85 3.25 -0.36 -12.87
CA ALA A 85 2.22 -1.01 -12.05
C ALA A 85 0.79 -0.62 -12.47
N SER A 86 0.59 0.61 -12.96
CA SER A 86 -0.72 1.10 -13.45
C SER A 86 -1.08 0.59 -14.84
N GLU A 87 -0.10 0.09 -15.60
CA GLU A 87 -0.31 -0.55 -16.90
C GLU A 87 -0.58 -2.07 -16.78
N ASP A 88 -0.16 -2.68 -15.67
CA ASP A 88 -0.44 -4.08 -15.35
C ASP A 88 -1.93 -4.30 -15.06
N GLN A 89 -2.65 -4.81 -16.06
CA GLN A 89 -4.10 -5.03 -15.99
C GLN A 89 -4.51 -5.99 -14.88
N ALA A 90 -3.67 -6.99 -14.56
CA ALA A 90 -3.98 -7.94 -13.50
C ALA A 90 -3.85 -7.28 -12.12
N LEU A 91 -2.81 -6.49 -11.91
CA LEU A 91 -2.64 -5.73 -10.67
C LEU A 91 -3.74 -4.67 -10.50
N VAL A 92 -4.07 -3.94 -11.57
CA VAL A 92 -5.13 -2.93 -11.56
C VAL A 92 -6.49 -3.55 -11.22
N ALA A 93 -6.81 -4.70 -11.83
CA ALA A 93 -8.04 -5.44 -11.51
C ALA A 93 -8.05 -5.91 -10.05
N TRP A 94 -6.93 -6.46 -9.58
CA TRP A 94 -6.80 -6.87 -8.18
C TRP A 94 -7.00 -5.70 -7.21
N VAL A 95 -6.40 -4.54 -7.49
CA VAL A 95 -6.60 -3.33 -6.66
C VAL A 95 -8.06 -2.92 -6.66
N ARG A 96 -8.73 -2.95 -7.83
CA ARG A 96 -10.15 -2.61 -7.94
C ARG A 96 -11.01 -3.50 -7.04
N GLU A 97 -10.80 -4.80 -7.11
CA GLU A 97 -11.58 -5.81 -6.36
C GLU A 97 -11.25 -5.77 -4.87
N HIS A 98 -9.98 -5.86 -4.50
CA HIS A 98 -9.55 -5.93 -3.10
C HIS A 98 -9.92 -4.67 -2.31
N ALA A 99 -9.83 -3.49 -2.94
CA ALA A 99 -10.20 -2.24 -2.29
C ALA A 99 -11.71 -2.15 -2.00
N ALA A 100 -12.58 -2.88 -2.72
CA ALA A 100 -14.02 -2.93 -2.45
C ALA A 100 -14.32 -3.58 -1.09
N ASP A 101 -13.49 -4.56 -0.71
CA ASP A 101 -13.62 -5.30 0.53
C ASP A 101 -12.80 -4.67 1.68
N CYS A 102 -12.18 -3.51 1.44
CA CYS A 102 -11.39 -2.80 2.44
C CYS A 102 -12.22 -1.73 3.18
N ARG A 103 -12.09 -1.67 4.51
CA ARG A 103 -12.72 -0.57 5.29
C ARG A 103 -12.07 0.78 5.01
N ARG A 104 -10.76 0.80 4.74
CA ARG A 104 -10.00 2.00 4.39
C ARG A 104 -9.09 1.72 3.20
N VAL A 105 -9.05 2.67 2.28
CA VAL A 105 -8.17 2.63 1.12
C VAL A 105 -7.47 3.98 1.03
N SER A 106 -6.15 3.96 0.86
CA SER A 106 -5.34 5.17 0.76
C SER A 106 -4.12 4.94 -0.11
N SER A 107 -3.43 6.02 -0.46
CA SER A 107 -2.15 5.97 -1.16
C SER A 107 -1.17 6.96 -0.55
N VAL A 108 0.11 6.72 -0.76
CA VAL A 108 1.19 7.67 -0.46
C VAL A 108 1.81 8.14 -1.78
N CYS A 109 2.12 9.43 -1.88
CA CYS A 109 2.84 10.00 -3.02
C CYS A 109 2.14 9.67 -4.36
N THR A 110 2.88 9.12 -5.32
CA THR A 110 2.40 8.72 -6.64
C THR A 110 1.58 7.43 -6.64
N GLY A 111 1.43 6.73 -5.51
CA GLY A 111 0.55 5.57 -5.38
C GLY A 111 -0.91 5.87 -5.76
N ALA A 112 -1.28 7.16 -5.73
CA ALA A 112 -2.57 7.65 -6.21
C ALA A 112 -2.84 7.28 -7.69
N PHE A 113 -1.82 7.15 -8.54
CA PHE A 113 -2.00 6.80 -9.96
C PHE A 113 -2.48 5.36 -10.15
N LEU A 114 -1.95 4.41 -9.39
CA LEU A 114 -2.45 3.03 -9.43
C LEU A 114 -3.88 2.94 -8.89
N LEU A 115 -4.19 3.73 -7.85
CA LEU A 115 -5.56 3.82 -7.35
C LEU A 115 -6.50 4.49 -8.36
N ALA A 116 -6.04 5.50 -9.10
CA ALA A 116 -6.78 6.12 -10.21
C ALA A 116 -7.03 5.12 -11.35
N ALA A 117 -6.00 4.38 -11.78
CA ALA A 117 -6.10 3.37 -12.83
C ALA A 117 -7.14 2.28 -12.50
N SER A 118 -7.30 1.96 -11.21
CA SER A 118 -8.33 1.02 -10.75
C SER A 118 -9.77 1.58 -10.77
N GLY A 119 -9.96 2.89 -11.00
CA GLY A 119 -11.24 3.59 -10.99
C GLY A 119 -11.69 4.07 -9.60
N TRP A 120 -10.92 3.77 -8.55
CA TRP A 120 -11.31 4.11 -7.17
C TRP A 120 -11.31 5.60 -6.87
N LEU A 121 -10.66 6.42 -7.69
CA LEU A 121 -10.58 7.87 -7.52
C LEU A 121 -11.59 8.66 -8.35
N ASP A 122 -12.43 8.00 -9.16
CA ASP A 122 -13.42 8.67 -10.00
C ASP A 122 -14.39 9.52 -9.17
N GLY A 123 -14.50 10.81 -9.50
CA GLY A 123 -15.34 11.76 -8.78
C GLY A 123 -14.88 12.08 -7.35
N ARG A 124 -13.66 11.68 -6.95
CA ARG A 124 -13.11 11.95 -5.62
C ARG A 124 -12.09 13.08 -5.64
N ARG A 125 -12.06 13.87 -4.57
CA ARG A 125 -10.99 14.83 -4.32
C ARG A 125 -9.82 14.10 -3.67
N VAL A 126 -8.64 14.20 -4.30
CA VAL A 126 -7.43 13.49 -3.90
C VAL A 126 -6.22 14.41 -3.91
N VAL A 127 -5.14 13.97 -3.25
CA VAL A 127 -3.82 14.60 -3.33
C VAL A 127 -2.80 13.54 -3.77
N THR A 128 -1.74 13.96 -4.44
CA THR A 128 -0.63 13.12 -4.91
C THR A 128 0.70 13.83 -4.65
N HIS A 129 1.80 13.30 -5.16
CA HIS A 129 3.09 13.99 -5.12
C HIS A 129 3.00 15.36 -5.83
N TRP A 130 3.55 16.41 -5.21
CA TRP A 130 3.37 17.80 -5.67
C TRP A 130 3.84 18.03 -7.12
N THR A 131 4.92 17.37 -7.59
CA THR A 131 5.39 17.46 -8.98
C THR A 131 4.54 16.69 -10.00
N ARG A 132 3.44 16.07 -9.55
CA ARG A 132 2.61 15.16 -10.34
C ARG A 132 1.13 15.55 -10.35
N CYS A 133 0.76 16.68 -9.75
CA CYS A 133 -0.63 17.11 -9.68
C CYS A 133 -1.27 17.46 -11.03
N GLU A 134 -0.46 17.74 -12.06
CA GLU A 134 -0.93 18.09 -13.41
C GLU A 134 -1.11 16.88 -14.34
N GLN A 135 -0.80 15.67 -13.85
CA GLN A 135 -0.96 14.41 -14.59
C GLN A 135 -2.28 13.74 -14.24
#